data_AF-A0A6I4U4Q9-F1
#
_entry.id   AF-A0A6I4U4Q9-F1
#
_cell.length_a   1.000
_cell.length_b   1.000
_cell.length_c   1.000
_cell.angle_alpha   90.00
_cell.angle_beta   90.00
_cell.angle_gamma   90.00
#
_symmetry.space_group_name_H-M   'P 1'
#
loop_
_entity.id
_entity.type
_entity.pdbx_description
1 polymer ?
#
loop_
_entity_poly.entity_id
_entity_poly.type
_entity_poly.pdbx_seq_one_letter_code
_entity_poly.pdbx_strand_id
1 'polypeptide(L)'
;MAATTANDVTPVSPNTASADDAIDTRLRAVLADVLGLDAERVAAFDADTGLFGHLPELDSQAVATLLTEIEDRFGIVIDDEDVDGEMLETYGGLRSFVRAKCDAAA
;
A
#
# COMPACT_ATOMS: atom_id res chain seq x y z
N MET A 1 48.58 -4.68 19.24
CA MET A 1 48.42 -5.32 17.92
C MET A 1 47.05 -6.01 17.93
N ALA A 2 46.11 -5.44 17.18
CA ALA A 2 44.71 -5.84 16.90
C ALA A 2 43.89 -6.56 17.99
N ALA A 3 43.01 -5.79 18.65
CA ALA A 3 41.77 -6.32 19.21
C ALA A 3 40.81 -6.62 18.03
N THR A 4 40.64 -7.89 17.70
CA THR A 4 39.53 -8.34 16.86
C THR A 4 38.28 -8.34 17.74
N THR A 5 37.59 -7.20 17.77
CA THR A 5 36.25 -7.13 18.35
C THR A 5 35.28 -7.76 17.36
N ALA A 6 34.57 -8.77 17.86
CA ALA A 6 33.48 -9.47 17.21
C ALA A 6 32.43 -8.48 16.67
N ASN A 7 32.10 -8.61 15.39
CA ASN A 7 30.83 -8.07 14.89
C ASN A 7 29.79 -9.19 15.02
N ASP A 8 29.29 -9.35 16.24
CA ASP A 8 28.04 -10.06 16.49
C ASP A 8 26.90 -9.15 16.00
N VAL A 9 26.38 -9.47 14.82
CA VAL A 9 25.09 -8.93 14.36
C VAL A 9 24.04 -10.01 14.57
N THR A 10 23.59 -10.15 15.82
CA THR A 10 22.32 -10.83 16.12
C THR A 10 21.14 -10.05 15.51
N PRO A 11 20.02 -10.72 15.18
CA PRO A 11 19.13 -10.34 14.09
C PRO A 11 18.25 -9.14 14.45
N VAL A 12 18.09 -8.20 13.52
CA VAL A 12 16.95 -7.30 13.58
C VAL A 12 15.71 -8.14 13.29
N SER A 13 14.83 -8.31 14.27
CA SER A 13 13.47 -8.78 14.00
C SER A 13 12.73 -7.67 13.24
N PRO A 14 12.45 -7.80 11.92
CA PRO A 14 11.94 -6.69 11.12
C PRO A 14 10.45 -6.83 10.78
N ASN A 15 9.68 -7.65 11.50
CA ASN A 15 8.43 -8.18 10.94
C ASN A 15 7.36 -7.12 10.61
N THR A 16 7.32 -5.97 11.28
CA THR A 16 6.30 -4.94 11.02
C THR A 16 6.71 -3.90 9.97
N ALA A 17 7.99 -3.52 9.91
CA ALA A 17 8.47 -2.56 8.91
C ALA A 17 8.49 -3.17 7.49
N SER A 18 8.80 -4.48 7.40
CA SER A 18 8.76 -5.19 6.12
C SER A 18 7.33 -5.40 5.59
N ALA A 19 6.35 -5.54 6.47
CA ALA A 19 4.95 -5.72 6.06
C ALA A 19 4.38 -4.45 5.44
N ASP A 20 4.63 -3.29 6.05
CA ASP A 20 4.15 -2.00 5.57
C ASP A 20 4.81 -1.58 4.25
N ASP A 21 6.10 -1.86 4.07
CA ASP A 21 6.82 -1.66 2.80
C ASP A 21 6.35 -2.62 1.69
N ALA A 22 6.02 -3.87 2.06
CA ALA A 22 5.41 -4.83 1.14
C ALA A 22 4.00 -4.41 0.73
N ILE A 23 3.21 -3.86 1.66
CA ILE A 23 1.89 -3.31 1.38
C ILE A 23 2.02 -2.13 0.42
N ASP A 24 2.90 -1.18 0.71
CA ASP A 24 3.16 -0.01 -0.14
C ASP A 24 3.54 -0.42 -1.58
N THR A 25 4.53 -1.30 -1.70
CA THR A 25 5.01 -1.80 -3.00
C THR A 25 3.89 -2.46 -3.79
N ARG A 26 3.08 -3.30 -3.12
CA ARG A 26 1.97 -4.02 -3.76
C ARG A 26 0.83 -3.06 -4.13
N LEU A 27 0.51 -2.07 -3.30
CA LEU A 27 -0.52 -1.07 -3.55
C LEU A 27 -0.16 -0.22 -4.78
N ARG A 28 1.10 0.23 -4.86
CA ARG A 28 1.64 0.95 -6.03
C ARG A 28 1.58 0.12 -7.30
N ALA A 29 1.88 -1.18 -7.21
CA ALA A 29 1.77 -2.08 -8.35
C ALA A 29 0.32 -2.26 -8.82
N VAL A 30 -0.67 -2.30 -7.91
CA VAL A 30 -2.10 -2.32 -8.29
C VAL A 30 -2.49 -1.00 -8.93
N LEU A 31 -2.12 0.14 -8.34
CA LEU A 31 -2.43 1.46 -8.91
C LEU A 31 -1.82 1.64 -10.31
N ALA A 32 -0.57 1.23 -10.52
CA ALA A 32 0.06 1.25 -11.84
C ALA A 32 -0.71 0.43 -12.87
N ASP A 33 -1.14 -0.77 -12.49
CA ASP A 33 -1.81 -1.72 -13.36
C ASP A 33 -3.25 -1.28 -13.71
N VAL A 34 -4.01 -0.86 -12.69
CA VAL A 34 -5.42 -0.42 -12.85
C VAL A 34 -5.51 0.92 -13.57
N LEU A 35 -4.63 1.87 -13.24
CA LEU A 35 -4.63 3.20 -13.85
C LEU A 35 -3.80 3.28 -15.14
N GLY A 36 -3.08 2.21 -15.50
CA GLY A 36 -2.15 2.19 -16.62
C GLY A 36 -1.01 3.20 -16.48
N LEU A 37 -0.57 3.48 -15.24
CA LEU A 37 0.51 4.42 -14.94
C LEU A 37 1.85 3.70 -14.85
N ASP A 38 2.93 4.39 -15.23
CA ASP A 38 4.28 3.87 -15.05
C ASP A 38 4.62 3.68 -13.57
N ALA A 39 5.38 2.63 -13.27
CA ALA A 39 5.84 2.34 -11.90
C ALA A 39 6.65 3.50 -11.29
N GLU A 40 7.37 4.28 -12.10
CA GLU A 40 8.08 5.47 -11.66
C GLU A 40 7.12 6.60 -11.22
N ARG A 41 5.94 6.71 -11.85
CA ARG A 41 4.94 7.73 -11.53
C ARG A 41 4.26 7.42 -10.20
N VAL A 42 3.84 6.17 -9.98
CA VAL A 42 3.28 5.75 -8.68
C VAL A 42 4.34 5.65 -7.58
N ALA A 43 5.61 5.38 -7.90
CA ALA A 43 6.69 5.43 -6.91
C ALA A 43 6.90 6.84 -6.33
N ALA A 44 6.55 7.88 -7.08
CA ALA A 44 6.56 9.26 -6.62
C ALA A 44 5.34 9.63 -5.76
N PHE A 45 4.35 8.74 -5.58
CA PHE A 45 3.20 8.99 -4.72
C PHE A 45 3.61 8.88 -3.25
N ASP A 46 3.41 9.96 -2.51
CA ASP A 46 3.58 10.03 -1.06
C ASP A 46 2.23 9.90 -0.34
N ALA A 47 2.23 9.76 0.99
CA ALA A 47 1.02 9.60 1.80
C ALA A 47 0.03 10.77 1.63
N ASP A 48 0.52 11.99 1.44
CA ASP A 48 -0.30 13.19 1.18
C ASP A 48 -0.79 13.30 -0.28
N THR A 49 -0.46 12.34 -1.14
CA THR A 49 -0.87 12.38 -2.55
C THR A 49 -2.35 12.09 -2.68
N GLY A 50 -3.10 13.07 -3.19
CA GLY A 50 -4.51 12.91 -3.52
C GLY A 50 -4.71 11.87 -4.63
N LEU A 51 -5.55 10.87 -4.38
CA LEU A 51 -5.93 9.84 -5.34
C LEU A 51 -7.30 10.18 -5.95
N PHE A 52 -8.38 10.06 -5.17
CA PHE A 52 -9.74 10.30 -5.65
C PHE A 52 -10.01 11.79 -5.88
N GLY A 53 -10.59 12.12 -7.04
CA GLY A 53 -10.85 13.49 -7.47
C GLY A 53 -9.61 14.30 -7.89
N HIS A 54 -8.40 13.85 -7.55
CA HIS A 54 -7.14 14.48 -7.94
C HIS A 54 -6.50 13.81 -9.16
N LEU A 55 -6.63 12.49 -9.30
CA LEU A 55 -6.19 11.77 -10.49
C LEU A 55 -7.35 11.62 -11.48
N PRO A 56 -7.27 12.22 -12.68
CA PRO A 56 -8.30 12.01 -13.70
C PRO A 56 -8.39 10.56 -14.17
N GLU A 57 -7.33 9.76 -13.98
CA GLU A 57 -7.32 8.33 -14.31
C GLU A 57 -8.14 7.48 -13.33
N LEU A 58 -8.27 7.91 -12.06
CA LEU A 58 -9.03 7.19 -11.04
C LEU A 58 -10.52 7.57 -11.11
N ASP A 59 -11.21 7.07 -12.13
CA ASP A 59 -12.67 7.22 -12.30
C ASP A 59 -13.47 6.27 -11.37
N SER A 60 -14.77 6.53 -11.22
CA SER A 60 -15.76 5.64 -10.60
C SER A 60 -15.65 4.16 -11.00
N GLN A 61 -15.36 3.84 -12.27
CA GLN A 61 -15.17 2.45 -12.68
C GLN A 61 -13.79 1.90 -12.28
N ALA A 62 -12.75 2.73 -12.34
CA ALA A 62 -11.40 2.34 -11.94
C ALA A 62 -11.31 2.06 -10.43
N VAL A 63 -12.05 2.80 -9.60
CA VAL A 63 -12.14 2.53 -8.16
C VAL A 63 -12.70 1.14 -7.88
N ALA A 64 -13.80 0.75 -8.54
CA ALA A 64 -14.37 -0.59 -8.36
C ALA A 64 -13.36 -1.69 -8.73
N THR A 65 -12.62 -1.51 -9.83
CA THR A 65 -11.56 -2.44 -10.23
C THR A 65 -10.38 -2.43 -9.25
N LEU A 66 -9.95 -1.26 -8.79
CA LEU A 66 -8.87 -1.10 -7.81
C LEU A 66 -9.17 -1.85 -6.51
N LEU A 67 -10.38 -1.67 -5.97
CA LEU A 67 -10.80 -2.34 -4.74
C LEU A 67 -10.83 -3.86 -4.92
N THR A 68 -11.41 -4.33 -6.03
CA THR A 68 -11.46 -5.77 -6.36
C THR A 68 -10.04 -6.38 -6.46
N GLU A 69 -9.12 -5.70 -7.14
CA GLU A 69 -7.73 -6.14 -7.27
C GLU A 69 -6.98 -6.12 -5.93
N ILE A 70 -7.28 -5.14 -5.07
CA ILE A 70 -6.73 -5.09 -3.72
C ILE A 70 -7.24 -6.29 -2.90
N GLU A 71 -8.53 -6.58 -2.93
CA GLU A 71 -9.10 -7.75 -2.24
C GLU A 71 -8.44 -9.06 -2.68
N ASP A 72 -8.28 -9.28 -3.99
CA ASP A 72 -7.64 -10.48 -4.55
C ASP A 72 -6.15 -10.58 -4.17
N ARG A 73 -5.38 -9.50 -4.40
CA ARG A 73 -3.91 -9.54 -4.19
C ARG A 73 -3.48 -9.52 -2.73
N PHE A 74 -4.29 -8.90 -1.86
CA PHE A 74 -4.01 -8.84 -0.42
C PHE A 74 -4.75 -9.93 0.35
N GLY A 75 -5.73 -10.60 -0.25
CA GLY A 75 -6.54 -11.62 0.41
C GLY A 75 -7.41 -11.06 1.53
N ILE A 76 -7.84 -9.80 1.39
CA ILE A 76 -8.71 -9.11 2.36
C ILE A 76 -10.10 -8.96 1.77
N VAL A 77 -11.10 -8.73 2.64
CA VAL A 77 -12.47 -8.40 2.22
C VAL A 77 -12.71 -6.92 2.54
N ILE A 78 -13.13 -6.16 1.53
CA ILE A 78 -13.46 -4.75 1.62
C ILE A 78 -14.96 -4.62 1.39
N ASP A 79 -15.73 -4.25 2.43
CA ASP A 79 -17.16 -4.01 2.27
C ASP A 79 -17.42 -2.57 1.78
N ASP A 80 -18.59 -2.32 1.20
CA ASP A 80 -19.01 -0.99 0.79
C ASP A 80 -19.06 -0.02 1.98
N GLU A 81 -19.35 -0.52 3.19
CA GLU A 81 -19.29 0.26 4.43
C GLU A 81 -17.86 0.61 4.90
N ASP A 82 -16.84 -0.12 4.43
CA ASP A 82 -15.44 0.18 4.73
C ASP A 82 -14.85 1.24 3.77
N VAL A 83 -15.50 1.45 2.62
CA VAL A 83 -14.99 2.30 1.54
C VAL A 83 -15.60 3.68 1.64
N ASP A 84 -14.97 4.53 2.45
CA ASP A 84 -15.28 5.96 2.48
C ASP A 84 -14.48 6.74 1.43
N GLY A 85 -15.13 7.71 0.77
CA GLY A 85 -14.47 8.61 -0.17
C GLY A 85 -13.31 9.42 0.45
N GLU A 86 -13.35 9.69 1.76
CA GLU A 86 -12.26 10.30 2.53
C GLU A 86 -11.05 9.36 2.67
N MET A 87 -11.26 8.05 2.79
CA MET A 87 -10.18 7.07 2.89
C MET A 87 -9.42 6.93 1.57
N LEU A 88 -10.16 6.99 0.46
CA LEU A 88 -9.62 7.00 -0.90
C LEU A 88 -9.16 8.38 -1.38
N GLU A 89 -9.32 9.42 -0.55
CA GLU A 89 -8.90 10.77 -0.90
C GLU A 89 -7.39 10.84 -1.09
N THR A 90 -6.63 10.10 -0.27
CA THR A 90 -5.16 10.10 -0.30
C THR A 90 -4.58 8.69 -0.33
N TYR A 91 -3.36 8.58 -0.88
CA TYR A 91 -2.61 7.32 -0.89
C TYR A 91 -2.30 6.81 0.52
N GLY A 92 -1.99 7.72 1.46
CA GLY A 92 -1.76 7.38 2.85
C GLY A 92 -2.99 6.77 3.53
N GLY A 93 -4.18 7.30 3.25
CA GLY A 93 -5.45 6.76 3.75
C GLY A 93 -5.67 5.32 3.30
N LEU A 94 -5.58 5.08 1.99
CA LEU A 94 -5.74 3.74 1.42
C LEU A 94 -4.71 2.74 1.97
N ARG A 95 -3.43 3.12 2.05
CA ARG A 95 -2.38 2.25 2.62
C ARG A 95 -2.68 1.90 4.07
N SER A 96 -3.06 2.88 4.89
CA SER A 96 -3.30 2.66 6.31
C SER A 96 -4.50 1.74 6.54
N PHE A 97 -5.53 1.83 5.69
CA PHE A 97 -6.66 0.92 5.71
C PHE A 97 -6.30 -0.52 5.32
N VAL A 98 -5.61 -0.71 4.19
CA VAL A 98 -5.19 -2.05 3.74
C VAL A 98 -4.30 -2.71 4.78
N ARG A 99 -3.42 -1.94 5.42
CA ARG A 99 -2.64 -2.41 6.56
C ARG A 99 -3.51 -2.85 7.73
N ALA A 100 -4.51 -2.06 8.12
CA ALA A 100 -5.42 -2.43 9.21
C ALA A 100 -6.21 -3.71 8.90
N LYS A 101 -6.69 -3.87 7.66
CA LYS A 101 -7.36 -5.10 7.21
C LYS A 101 -6.43 -6.32 7.23
N CYS A 102 -5.19 -6.16 6.78
CA CYS A 102 -4.20 -7.24 6.76
C CYS A 102 -3.79 -7.66 8.19
N ASP A 103 -3.66 -6.71 9.11
CA ASP A 103 -3.37 -6.99 10.53
C ASP A 103 -4.54 -7.66 11.24
N ALA A 104 -5.79 -7.28 10.91
CA ALA A 104 -6.99 -7.92 11.44
C ALA A 104 -7.23 -9.34 10.90
N ALA A 105 -6.64 -9.68 9.75
CA ALA A 105 -6.73 -10.99 9.12
C ALA A 105 -5.60 -11.96 9.54
N ALA A 106 -4.60 -11.49 10.29
CA ALA A 106 -3.46 -12.26 10.80
C ALA A 106 -3.73 -12.95 12.15
#